data_AF-A0A929EPY6-F1
#
_entry.id   AF-A0A929EPY6-F1
#
_cell.length_a   1.000
_cell.length_b   1.000
_cell.length_c   1.000
_cell.angle_alpha   90.00
_cell.angle_beta   90.00
_cell.angle_gamma   90.00
#
_symmetry.space_group_name_H-M   'P 1'
#
loop_
_entity.id
_entity.type
_entity.pdbx_description
1 polymer ?
#
loop_
_entity_poly.entity_id
_entity_poly.type
_entity_poly.pdbx_seq_one_letter_code
_entity_poly.pdbx_strand_id
1 'polypeptide(L)'
;VGIAILIGVLRILKGWPIHYLIITGYMSVVIMTMFAPPEIIGIAYDSGGVTTSTITVPLVTALGVGLASSIKGRNPMVDGFGLIAFASLTPMIFVMAYGMFI
;
A
#
# COMPACT_ATOMS: atom_id res chain seq x y z
N VAL A 1 -1.51 7.99 2.26
CA VAL A 1 -0.70 7.01 3.04
C VAL A 1 -1.35 6.67 4.38
N GLY A 2 -1.65 7.63 5.26
CA GLY A 2 -2.25 7.33 6.58
C GLY A 2 -3.53 6.49 6.52
N ILE A 3 -4.42 6.76 5.56
CA ILE A 3 -5.64 5.95 5.32
C ILE A 3 -5.30 4.50 4.96
N ALA A 4 -4.24 4.27 4.17
CA ALA A 4 -3.79 2.93 3.82
C ALA A 4 -3.26 2.18 5.04
N ILE A 5 -2.50 2.86 5.90
CA ILE A 5 -2.03 2.29 7.17
C ILE A 5 -3.23 1.94 8.06
N LEU A 6 -4.22 2.83 8.17
CA LEU A 6 -5.45 2.58 8.93
C LEU A 6 -6.18 1.33 8.44
N ILE A 7 -6.43 1.23 7.13
CA ILE A 7 -7.09 0.06 6.52
C ILE A 7 -6.25 -1.20 6.73
N GLY A 8 -4.93 -1.11 6.56
CA GLY A 8 -4.02 -2.22 6.77
C GLY A 8 -4.02 -2.73 8.21
N VAL A 9 -4.02 -1.83 9.20
CA VAL A 9 -4.15 -2.16 10.63
C VAL A 9 -5.49 -2.83 10.90
N LEU A 10 -6.60 -2.27 10.41
CA LEU A 10 -7.94 -2.86 10.56
C LEU A 10 -7.99 -4.27 9.97
N ARG A 11 -7.33 -4.47 8.83
CA ARG A 11 -7.20 -5.78 8.18
C ARG A 11 -6.40 -6.77 9.05
N ILE A 12 -5.31 -6.35 9.71
CA ILE A 12 -4.53 -7.22 10.60
C ILE A 12 -5.38 -7.64 11.80
N LEU A 13 -6.15 -6.71 12.37
CA LEU A 13 -7.08 -6.96 13.48
C LEU A 13 -8.21 -7.93 13.09
N LYS A 14 -8.85 -7.72 11.93
CA LYS A 14 -9.91 -8.61 11.41
C LYS A 14 -9.39 -9.90 10.80
N GLY A 15 -8.09 -9.97 10.55
CA GLY A 15 -7.44 -11.14 10.01
C GLY A 15 -7.68 -11.41 8.54
N TRP A 16 -8.07 -10.40 7.76
CA TRP A 16 -8.28 -10.58 6.33
C TRP A 16 -6.94 -10.81 5.62
N PRO A 17 -6.91 -11.69 4.61
CA PRO A 17 -5.66 -12.01 3.96
C PRO A 17 -5.21 -10.87 3.04
N ILE A 18 -3.92 -10.59 3.06
CA ILE A 18 -3.37 -9.39 2.39
C ILE A 18 -3.45 -9.44 0.88
N HIS A 19 -3.37 -10.64 0.31
CA HIS A 19 -3.28 -10.80 -1.13
C HIS A 19 -4.49 -10.19 -1.84
N TYR A 20 -5.68 -10.19 -1.23
CA TYR A 20 -6.83 -9.51 -1.84
C TYR A 20 -6.61 -8.00 -1.99
N LEU A 21 -6.03 -7.33 -0.98
CA LEU A 21 -5.73 -5.90 -1.07
C LEU A 21 -4.63 -5.61 -2.10
N ILE A 22 -3.58 -6.43 -2.13
CA ILE A 22 -2.46 -6.27 -3.06
C ILE A 22 -2.91 -6.53 -4.50
N ILE A 23 -3.59 -7.65 -4.75
CA ILE A 23 -4.09 -8.01 -6.08
C ILE A 23 -5.07 -6.93 -6.57
N THR A 24 -6.03 -6.54 -5.75
CA THR A 24 -7.02 -5.51 -6.14
C THR A 24 -6.33 -4.17 -6.41
N GLY A 25 -5.38 -3.77 -5.56
CA GLY A 25 -4.62 -2.54 -5.75
C GLY A 25 -3.80 -2.55 -7.04
N TYR A 26 -3.05 -3.61 -7.33
CA TYR A 26 -2.31 -3.73 -8.59
C TYR A 26 -3.22 -3.83 -9.82
N MET A 27 -4.34 -4.54 -9.72
CA MET A 27 -5.33 -4.58 -10.79
C MET A 27 -5.86 -3.18 -11.10
N SER A 28 -6.15 -2.38 -10.06
CA SER A 28 -6.56 -0.99 -10.25
C SER A 28 -5.48 -0.15 -10.93
N VAL A 29 -4.22 -0.30 -10.53
CA VAL A 29 -3.06 0.38 -11.14
C VAL A 29 -2.93 0.04 -12.62
N VAL A 30 -3.00 -1.25 -12.97
CA VAL A 30 -2.90 -1.71 -14.37
C VAL A 30 -4.05 -1.17 -15.20
N ILE A 31 -5.27 -1.22 -14.67
CA ILE A 31 -6.45 -0.68 -15.36
C ILE A 31 -6.30 0.82 -15.59
N MET A 32 -5.93 1.58 -14.56
CA MET A 32 -5.74 3.03 -14.65
C MET A 32 -4.61 3.40 -15.62
N THR A 33 -3.54 2.61 -15.67
CA THR A 33 -2.41 2.84 -16.60
C THR A 33 -2.85 2.84 -18.06
N MET A 34 -3.88 2.05 -18.43
CA MET A 34 -4.41 2.03 -19.80
C MET A 34 -5.16 3.32 -20.19
N PHE A 35 -5.63 4.10 -19.21
CA PHE A 35 -6.42 5.31 -19.42
C PHE A 35 -5.68 6.60 -19.01
N ALA A 36 -4.57 6.48 -18.30
CA ALA A 36 -3.82 7.62 -17.78
C ALA A 36 -2.98 8.32 -18.86
N PRO A 37 -2.81 9.66 -18.79
CA PRO A 37 -1.89 10.38 -19.66
C PRO A 37 -0.44 9.88 -19.51
N PRO A 38 0.32 9.73 -20.62
CA PRO A 38 1.69 9.20 -20.59
C PRO A 38 2.64 9.92 -19.62
N GLU A 39 2.44 11.23 -19.44
CA GLU A 39 3.26 12.09 -18.59
C GLU A 39 3.09 11.77 -17.10
N ILE A 40 1.91 11.30 -16.70
CA ILE A 40 1.56 11.00 -15.31
C ILE A 40 1.99 9.59 -14.92
N ILE A 41 2.02 8.63 -15.86
CA ILE A 41 2.32 7.22 -15.57
C ILE A 41 3.67 7.12 -14.84
N GLY A 42 4.73 7.72 -15.38
CA GLY A 42 6.06 7.67 -14.74
C GLY A 42 6.06 8.25 -13.33
N ILE A 43 5.42 9.41 -13.14
CA ILE A 43 5.33 10.10 -11.84
C ILE A 43 4.54 9.25 -10.84
N ALA A 44 3.44 8.63 -11.27
CA ALA A 44 2.63 7.80 -10.41
C ALA A 44 3.39 6.56 -9.92
N TYR A 45 4.10 5.86 -10.81
CA TYR A 45 4.87 4.68 -10.43
C TYR A 45 6.05 5.04 -9.51
N ASP A 46 6.71 6.17 -9.74
CA ASP A 46 7.78 6.68 -8.86
C ASP A 46 7.22 7.15 -7.49
N SER A 47 6.02 7.72 -7.47
CA SER A 47 5.37 8.18 -6.23
C SER A 47 5.12 7.08 -5.21
N GLY A 48 4.98 5.82 -5.65
CA GLY A 48 4.92 4.67 -4.75
C GLY A 48 6.20 4.56 -3.91
N GLY A 49 7.35 4.90 -4.48
CA GLY A 49 8.66 4.93 -3.83
C GLY A 49 8.77 5.94 -2.68
N VAL A 50 7.93 6.98 -2.65
CA VAL A 50 7.91 7.96 -1.53
C VAL A 50 7.59 7.28 -0.20
N THR A 51 6.79 6.21 -0.23
CA THR A 51 6.46 5.43 0.97
C THR A 51 7.58 4.49 1.42
N THR A 52 8.59 4.30 0.57
CA THR A 52 9.78 3.50 0.86
C THR A 52 10.94 4.30 1.46
N SER A 53 10.68 5.54 1.89
CA SER A 53 11.69 6.39 2.51
C SER A 53 12.33 5.76 3.76
N THR A 54 13.55 6.20 4.08
CA THR A 54 14.33 5.77 5.25
C THR A 54 13.59 5.97 6.58
N ILE A 55 12.59 6.84 6.63
CA ILE A 55 11.77 7.10 7.82
C ILE A 55 10.49 6.26 7.80
N THR A 56 9.77 6.23 6.67
CA THR A 56 8.45 5.59 6.59
C THR A 56 8.52 4.08 6.65
N VAL A 57 9.56 3.46 6.07
CA VAL A 57 9.70 1.99 6.07
C VAL A 57 9.88 1.44 7.48
N PRO A 58 10.86 1.91 8.29
CA PRO A 58 11.01 1.39 9.65
C PRO A 58 9.77 1.63 10.51
N LEU A 59 9.12 2.79 10.37
CA LEU A 59 7.90 3.12 11.12
C LEU A 59 6.74 2.16 10.78
N VAL A 60 6.44 1.97 9.50
CA VAL A 60 5.35 1.09 9.04
C VAL A 60 5.67 -0.37 9.38
N THR A 61 6.95 -0.77 9.25
CA THR A 61 7.40 -2.12 9.62
C THR A 61 7.24 -2.35 11.12
N ALA A 62 7.72 -1.44 11.96
CA ALA A 62 7.60 -1.57 13.41
C ALA A 62 6.14 -1.66 13.86
N LEU A 63 5.26 -0.85 13.26
CA LEU A 63 3.83 -0.88 13.52
C LEU A 63 3.17 -2.19 13.06
N GLY A 64 3.44 -2.62 11.83
CA GLY A 64 2.85 -3.85 11.27
C GLY A 64 3.34 -5.12 11.98
N VAL A 65 4.66 -5.25 12.17
CA VAL A 65 5.30 -6.38 12.86
C VAL A 65 4.91 -6.39 14.34
N GLY A 66 4.92 -5.24 15.02
CA GLY A 66 4.54 -5.13 16.43
C GLY A 66 3.08 -5.53 16.68
N LEU A 67 2.17 -5.06 15.83
CA LEU A 67 0.76 -5.42 15.90
C LEU A 67 0.54 -6.91 15.61
N ALA A 68 1.14 -7.44 14.54
CA ALA A 68 1.03 -8.85 14.19
C ALA A 68 1.62 -9.77 15.27
N SER A 69 2.71 -9.37 15.92
CA SER A 69 3.35 -10.17 16.99
C SER A 69 2.51 -10.23 18.27
N SER A 70 1.62 -9.27 18.48
CA SER A 70 0.76 -9.19 19.66
C SER A 70 -0.56 -9.97 19.49
N ILE A 71 -0.87 -10.48 18.29
CA ILE A 71 -2.12 -11.16 17.98
C ILE A 71 -1.83 -12.64 17.65
N LYS A 72 -2.40 -13.56 18.44
CA LYS A 72 -2.27 -15.00 18.19
C LYS A 72 -2.78 -15.38 16.80
N GLY A 73 -1.99 -16.19 16.08
CA GLY A 73 -2.33 -16.68 14.75
C GLY A 73 -2.02 -15.71 13.60
N ARG A 74 -1.37 -14.56 13.88
CA ARG A 74 -0.84 -13.68 12.84
C ARG A 74 0.63 -13.97 12.57
N ASN A 75 1.05 -13.71 11.34
CA ASN A 75 2.44 -13.91 10.92
C ASN A 75 3.08 -12.54 10.68
N PRO A 76 4.04 -12.10 11.51
CA PRO A 76 4.67 -10.80 11.35
C PRO A 76 5.35 -10.57 9.99
N MET A 77 5.81 -11.63 9.33
CA MET A 77 6.37 -11.52 7.98
C MET A 77 5.29 -11.15 6.96
N VAL A 78 4.18 -11.88 6.95
CA VAL A 78 3.11 -11.69 5.95
C VAL A 78 2.27 -10.45 6.26
N ASP A 79 1.91 -10.26 7.53
CA ASP A 79 1.03 -9.19 7.96
C ASP A 79 1.78 -7.87 8.15
N GLY A 80 3.01 -7.92 8.68
CA GLY A 80 3.85 -6.77 8.94
C GLY A 80 4.48 -6.19 7.67
N PHE A 81 5.30 -6.97 6.95
CA PHE A 81 5.96 -6.44 5.73
C PHE A 81 4.96 -6.17 4.60
N GLY A 82 3.89 -6.95 4.51
CA GLY A 82 2.87 -6.70 3.51
C GLY A 82 2.16 -5.34 3.68
N LEU A 83 2.15 -4.77 4.90
CA LEU A 83 1.61 -3.44 5.15
C LEU A 83 2.36 -2.34 4.38
N ILE A 84 3.68 -2.52 4.17
CA ILE A 84 4.53 -1.60 3.42
C ILE A 84 4.09 -1.57 1.95
N ALA A 85 3.95 -2.76 1.34
CA ALA A 85 3.53 -2.90 -0.05
C ALA A 85 2.15 -2.25 -0.28
N PHE A 86 1.21 -2.44 0.65
CA PHE A 86 -0.10 -1.80 0.57
C PHE A 86 -0.03 -0.27 0.68
N ALA A 87 0.82 0.24 1.57
CA ALA A 87 1.03 1.68 1.69
C ALA A 87 1.58 2.29 0.38
N SER A 88 2.47 1.59 -0.32
CA SER A 88 3.08 2.03 -1.59
C SER A 88 2.11 2.09 -2.77
N LEU A 89 1.05 1.27 -2.78
CA LEU A 89 0.04 1.31 -3.84
C LEU A 89 -0.82 2.59 -3.79
N THR A 90 -0.95 3.20 -2.60
CA THR A 90 -1.89 4.30 -2.41
C THR A 90 -1.49 5.60 -3.11
N PRO A 91 -0.24 6.11 -3.01
CA PRO A 91 0.19 7.26 -3.80
C PRO A 91 0.10 6.99 -5.30
N MET A 92 0.47 5.79 -5.74
CA MET A 92 0.44 5.41 -7.15
C MET A 92 -0.97 5.51 -7.73
N ILE A 93 -1.96 4.94 -7.06
CA ILE A 93 -3.37 5.05 -7.44
C ILE A 93 -3.83 6.51 -7.38
N PHE A 94 -3.49 7.24 -6.31
CA PHE A 94 -3.95 8.62 -6.14
C PHE A 94 -3.40 9.55 -7.23
N VAL A 95 -2.11 9.44 -7.56
CA VAL A 95 -1.46 10.27 -8.59
C VAL A 95 -2.02 9.95 -9.97
N MET A 96 -2.25 8.68 -10.30
CA MET A 96 -2.94 8.33 -11.55
C MET A 96 -4.37 8.89 -11.60
N ALA A 97 -5.15 8.74 -10.52
CA ALA A 97 -6.51 9.27 -10.47
C ALA A 97 -6.54 10.79 -10.64
N TYR A 98 -5.63 11.48 -9.96
CA TYR A 98 -5.48 12.93 -10.04
C TYR A 98 -5.09 13.38 -11.44
N GLY A 99 -4.08 12.74 -12.04
CA GLY A 99 -3.62 13.08 -13.38
C GLY A 99 -4.56 12.69 -14.51
N MET A 100 -5.55 11.81 -14.28
CA MET A 100 -6.66 11.59 -15.22
C MET A 100 -7.76 12.65 -15.09
N PHE A 101 -7.86 13.32 -13.94
CA PHE A 101 -8.89 14.32 -13.66
C PHE A 101 -8.53 15.73 -14.19
N ILE A 102 -7.24 15.97 -14.43
CA ILE A 102 -6.67 17.23 -14.92
C ILE A 102 -6.25 17.03 -16.37
#